data_AF-A0A520PF68-F1
#
_entry.id   AF-A0A520PF68-F1
#
_cell.length_a   1.000
_cell.length_b   1.000
_cell.length_c   1.000
_cell.angle_alpha   90.00
_cell.angle_beta   90.00
_cell.angle_gamma   90.00
#
_symmetry.space_group_name_H-M   'P 1'
#
loop_
_entity.id
_entity.type
_entity.pdbx_description
1 polymer ?
#
loop_
_entity_poly.entity_id
_entity_poly.type
_entity_poly.pdbx_seq_one_letter_code
_entity_poly.pdbx_strand_id
1 'polypeptide(L)'
;MLMPEPKNLVQLKVRGLFGRFDYDLPITRTDSPIAILTAPNGYGKTHLLHMIDALARQDYLELSCYTFDSLEIQLADQSQMIVTRMNMEGNSEICRMDLKERSLGTEQEQRASVAVHPQWGARWESEETDSVATEWPERRKEFRNPTDPRAHVPHWVQAWHQRLQRVSMLPSVRLPVQSSMWAEMGGMSEGSKLDTVREQIQRSVQQSLKDYAQTVREHERNLPQSLLQALQGQEEVSTEELRDLFERLQEQERCLEELQLISSGTTESILPTGANYLAEQGRLLCCYCENILERFHTLQYCAHRLKLLLDTLNLWLHRKHFQTDSTGQLELRVMDRNGELRQSLSLDKLSSGEQQLVYLLGLLIFDTQPKQLVLLDEPELSLHPAWQDDFLPLLQQICELNDCYLLMATHSPSLVGDDWNIVCELADQVEN
;
A
#
# COMPACT_ATOMS: atom_id res chain seq x y z
N MET A 1 25.43 13.19 -1.91
CA MET A 1 24.65 13.31 -0.65
C MET A 1 23.76 12.07 -0.61
N LEU A 2 23.88 11.22 0.41
CA LEU A 2 23.03 10.03 0.55
C LEU A 2 21.57 10.49 0.66
N MET A 3 20.68 9.91 -0.13
CA MET A 3 19.26 10.28 -0.13
C MET A 3 18.60 9.79 1.16
N PRO A 4 17.74 10.59 1.82
CA PRO A 4 17.09 10.19 3.05
C PRO A 4 16.12 9.03 2.81
N GLU A 5 16.08 8.07 3.74
CA GLU A 5 15.14 6.95 3.68
C GLU A 5 13.70 7.41 3.96
N PRO A 6 12.69 6.81 3.32
CA PRO A 6 11.28 7.05 3.62
C PRO A 6 10.94 6.74 5.08
N LYS A 7 10.10 7.59 5.67
CA LYS A 7 9.71 7.54 7.09
C LYS A 7 8.20 7.50 7.24
N ASN A 8 7.76 6.86 8.32
CA ASN A 8 6.35 6.78 8.64
C ASN A 8 5.85 8.14 9.14
N LEU A 9 4.68 8.54 8.63
CA LEU A 9 3.97 9.72 9.06
C LEU A 9 3.25 9.42 10.38
N VAL A 10 3.64 10.10 11.44
CA VAL A 10 3.16 9.82 12.80
C VAL A 10 1.97 10.71 13.16
N GLN A 11 2.04 12.00 12.84
CA GLN A 11 1.02 12.96 13.27
C GLN A 11 0.76 13.99 12.17
N LEU A 12 -0.50 14.39 12.05
CA LEU A 12 -0.96 15.47 11.20
C LEU A 12 -1.67 16.51 12.04
N LYS A 13 -1.28 17.78 11.93
CA LYS A 13 -2.06 18.89 12.47
C LYS A 13 -2.49 19.82 11.36
N VAL A 14 -3.76 20.18 11.38
CA VAL A 14 -4.33 21.18 10.47
C VAL A 14 -4.94 22.27 11.32
N ARG A 15 -4.72 23.53 10.93
CA ARG A 15 -5.34 24.68 11.56
C ARG A 15 -6.11 25.50 10.53
N GLY A 16 -7.26 26.02 10.94
CA GLY A 16 -8.11 26.86 10.12
C GLY A 16 -8.66 26.17 8.87
N LEU A 17 -8.86 24.84 8.88
CA LEU A 17 -9.49 24.15 7.76
C LEU A 17 -10.90 24.71 7.54
N PHE A 18 -11.20 25.13 6.31
CA PHE A 18 -12.39 25.90 5.95
C PHE A 18 -12.59 27.20 6.77
N GLY A 19 -11.52 27.72 7.37
CA GLY A 19 -11.55 28.88 8.27
C GLY A 19 -12.22 28.61 9.62
N ARG A 20 -12.43 27.34 10.00
CA ARG A 20 -13.17 26.99 11.22
C ARG A 20 -12.56 25.84 12.03
N PHE A 21 -11.99 24.83 11.37
CA PHE A 21 -11.65 23.58 12.05
C PHE A 21 -10.15 23.43 12.28
N ASP A 22 -9.81 23.06 13.52
CA ASP A 22 -8.47 22.71 13.94
C ASP A 22 -8.45 21.22 14.28
N TYR A 23 -7.54 20.47 13.66
CA TYR A 23 -7.41 19.03 13.87
C TYR A 23 -6.00 18.64 14.30
N ASP A 24 -5.92 17.68 15.20
CA ASP A 24 -4.69 17.00 15.61
C ASP A 24 -4.93 15.48 15.54
N LEU A 25 -4.31 14.83 14.55
CA LEU A 25 -4.60 13.46 14.16
C LEU A 25 -3.35 12.59 14.34
N PRO A 26 -3.36 11.61 15.26
CA PRO A 26 -2.34 10.58 15.32
C PRO A 26 -2.58 9.57 14.19
N ILE A 27 -1.69 9.54 13.20
CA ILE A 27 -1.82 8.71 12.00
C ILE A 27 -1.23 7.31 12.21
N THR A 28 0.01 7.23 12.71
CA THR A 28 0.61 5.94 13.07
C THR A 28 0.40 5.68 14.55
N ARG A 29 -0.22 4.56 14.88
CA ARG A 29 -0.46 4.12 16.26
C ARG A 29 0.43 2.92 16.60
N THR A 30 0.82 2.79 17.85
CA THR A 30 1.60 1.63 18.34
C THR A 30 0.75 0.35 18.42
N ASP A 31 -0.56 0.50 18.45
CA ASP A 31 -1.50 -0.54 18.87
C ASP A 31 -2.20 -1.20 17.67
N SER A 32 -2.18 -0.53 16.51
CA SER A 32 -2.82 -0.99 15.27
C SER A 32 -2.15 -0.35 14.05
N PRO A 33 -1.97 -1.09 12.93
CA PRO A 33 -1.50 -0.52 11.67
C PRO A 33 -2.57 0.33 10.94
N ILE A 34 -3.81 0.31 11.42
CA ILE A 34 -4.95 1.04 10.85
C ILE A 34 -5.35 2.20 11.76
N ALA A 35 -5.57 3.36 11.16
CA ALA A 35 -6.24 4.50 11.76
C ALA A 35 -7.47 4.89 10.94
N ILE A 36 -8.59 5.17 11.61
CA ILE A 36 -9.86 5.51 10.97
C ILE A 36 -10.26 6.93 11.36
N LEU A 37 -10.59 7.77 10.36
CA LEU A 37 -11.16 9.09 10.54
C LEU A 37 -12.68 9.00 10.37
N THR A 38 -13.44 9.38 11.41
CA THR A 38 -14.91 9.42 11.41
C THR A 38 -15.40 10.82 11.72
N ALA A 39 -16.49 11.22 11.04
CA ALA A 39 -17.14 12.51 11.24
C ALA A 39 -18.46 12.58 10.45
N PRO A 40 -19.41 13.46 10.81
CA PRO A 40 -20.50 13.83 9.93
C PRO A 40 -20.03 14.48 8.61
N ASN A 41 -20.95 14.65 7.66
CA ASN A 41 -20.68 15.37 6.41
C ASN A 41 -20.28 16.82 6.69
N GLY A 42 -19.26 17.31 5.98
CA GLY A 42 -18.81 18.70 6.08
C GLY A 42 -17.64 18.95 7.04
N TYR A 43 -17.17 17.93 7.78
CA TYR A 43 -16.00 18.05 8.67
C TYR A 43 -14.63 17.93 7.96
N GLY A 44 -14.61 17.62 6.66
CA GLY A 44 -13.38 17.69 5.85
C GLY A 44 -12.54 16.41 5.77
N LYS A 45 -13.07 15.23 6.15
CA LYS A 45 -12.34 13.93 6.07
C LYS A 45 -11.63 13.69 4.74
N THR A 46 -12.37 13.75 3.63
CA THR A 46 -11.81 13.59 2.29
C THR A 46 -10.75 14.64 1.99
N HIS A 47 -10.96 15.90 2.41
CA HIS A 47 -9.98 16.98 2.20
C HIS A 47 -8.68 16.71 2.97
N LEU A 48 -8.76 16.19 4.19
CA LEU A 48 -7.57 15.83 4.97
C LEU A 48 -6.73 14.77 4.24
N LEU A 49 -7.36 13.70 3.74
CA LEU A 49 -6.64 12.66 2.99
C LEU A 49 -6.00 13.23 1.72
N HIS A 50 -6.73 14.03 0.94
CA HIS A 50 -6.19 14.64 -0.26
C HIS A 50 -5.07 15.64 0.03
N MET A 51 -5.13 16.38 1.14
CA MET A 51 -4.05 17.30 1.53
C MET A 51 -2.76 16.53 1.87
N ILE A 52 -2.86 15.39 2.55
CA ILE A 52 -1.71 14.51 2.82
C ILE A 52 -1.12 13.99 1.50
N ASP A 53 -1.98 13.48 0.61
CA ASP A 53 -1.58 12.91 -0.68
C ASP A 53 -0.95 13.96 -1.62
N ALA A 54 -1.57 15.14 -1.72
CA ALA A 54 -1.04 16.27 -2.48
C ALA A 54 0.33 16.70 -1.98
N LEU A 55 0.53 16.75 -0.66
CA LEU A 55 1.85 17.05 -0.11
C LEU A 55 2.85 15.94 -0.48
N ALA A 56 2.52 14.66 -0.29
CA ALA A 56 3.40 13.55 -0.65
C ALA A 56 3.81 13.54 -2.13
N ARG A 57 2.89 13.93 -3.03
CA ARG A 57 3.13 14.06 -4.48
C ARG A 57 3.85 15.35 -4.90
N GLN A 58 4.14 16.26 -3.96
CA GLN A 58 4.65 17.62 -4.23
C GLN A 58 3.69 18.47 -5.08
N ASP A 59 2.39 18.18 -5.03
CA ASP A 59 1.36 18.88 -5.78
C ASP A 59 0.80 20.08 -4.99
N TYR A 60 1.59 21.15 -4.95
CA TYR A 60 1.17 22.39 -4.31
C TYR A 60 0.01 23.09 -5.03
N LEU A 61 -0.24 22.75 -6.30
CA LEU A 61 -1.38 23.28 -7.05
C LEU A 61 -2.67 22.71 -6.48
N GLU A 62 -2.75 21.39 -6.32
CA GLU A 62 -3.88 20.73 -5.64
C GLU A 62 -4.02 21.24 -4.20
N LEU A 63 -2.91 21.33 -3.46
CA LEU A 63 -2.92 21.82 -2.08
C LEU A 63 -3.51 23.24 -1.98
N SER A 64 -3.25 24.11 -2.96
CA SER A 64 -3.72 25.50 -2.97
C SER A 64 -5.24 25.65 -3.10
N CYS A 65 -5.92 24.62 -3.61
CA CYS A 65 -7.37 24.58 -3.73
C CYS A 65 -8.07 24.45 -2.37
N TYR A 66 -7.38 23.95 -1.34
CA TYR A 66 -7.93 23.75 0.00
C TYR A 66 -7.72 24.97 0.90
N THR A 67 -8.75 25.42 1.61
CA THR A 67 -8.66 26.53 2.56
C THR A 67 -8.21 26.05 3.94
N PHE A 68 -7.00 26.45 4.35
CA PHE A 68 -6.40 26.17 5.65
C PHE A 68 -5.39 27.27 6.01
N ASP A 69 -5.09 27.45 7.30
CA ASP A 69 -4.10 28.41 7.79
C ASP A 69 -2.71 27.77 7.88
N SER A 70 -2.63 26.57 8.48
CA SER A 70 -1.39 25.80 8.56
C SER A 70 -1.61 24.30 8.50
N LEU A 71 -0.67 23.59 7.88
CA LEU A 71 -0.60 22.14 7.79
C LEU A 71 0.77 21.68 8.33
N GLU A 72 0.78 20.89 9.40
CA GLU A 72 1.99 20.34 10.03
C GLU A 72 1.99 18.81 9.92
N ILE A 73 3.06 18.25 9.37
CA ILE A 73 3.29 16.81 9.30
C ILE A 73 4.52 16.46 10.13
N GLN A 74 4.36 15.49 11.04
CA GLN A 74 5.44 14.93 11.84
C GLN A 74 5.76 13.49 11.43
N LEU A 75 7.05 13.21 11.26
CA LEU A 75 7.58 11.89 10.92
C LEU A 75 8.14 11.18 12.17
N ALA A 76 8.35 9.86 12.05
CA ALA A 76 8.84 9.01 13.14
C ALA A 76 10.25 9.38 13.65
N ASP A 77 11.07 10.06 12.85
CA ASP A 77 12.38 10.59 13.25
C ASP A 77 12.29 11.94 13.97
N GLN A 78 11.09 12.33 14.40
CA GLN A 78 10.79 13.60 15.06
C GLN A 78 11.05 14.84 14.20
N SER A 79 11.22 14.65 12.89
CA SER A 79 11.24 15.77 11.96
C SER A 79 9.81 16.23 11.67
N GLN A 80 9.65 17.53 11.43
CA GLN A 80 8.37 18.18 11.16
C GLN A 80 8.49 19.10 9.95
N MET A 81 7.49 19.07 9.07
CA MET A 81 7.28 20.07 8.02
C MET A 81 6.00 20.84 8.32
N ILE A 82 6.11 22.16 8.33
CA ILE A 82 4.99 23.08 8.52
C ILE A 82 4.81 23.86 7.23
N VAL A 83 3.60 23.83 6.67
CA VAL A 83 3.18 24.61 5.50
C VAL A 83 2.17 25.65 5.98
N THR A 84 2.50 26.92 5.87
CA THR A 84 1.61 28.03 6.27
C THR A 84 1.09 28.73 5.03
N ARG A 85 -0.23 28.87 4.92
CA ARG A 85 -0.86 29.58 3.81
C ARG A 85 -0.91 31.07 4.10
N MET A 86 -0.54 31.89 3.11
CA MET A 86 -0.63 33.34 3.17
C MET A 86 -1.57 33.87 2.10
N ASN A 87 -2.53 34.70 2.51
CA ASN A 87 -3.39 35.42 1.59
C ASN A 87 -2.67 36.69 1.13
N MET A 88 -2.41 36.81 -0.18
CA MET A 88 -1.84 38.02 -0.78
C MET A 88 -2.90 39.12 -0.88
N GLU A 89 -2.66 40.27 -0.24
CA GLU A 89 -3.49 41.46 -0.43
C GLU A 89 -3.33 41.98 -1.87
N GLY A 90 -4.40 41.92 -2.66
CA GLY A 90 -4.47 42.58 -3.97
C GLY A 90 -4.54 41.67 -5.21
N ASN A 91 -4.39 40.35 -5.09
CA ASN A 91 -4.60 39.44 -6.21
C ASN A 91 -5.16 38.08 -5.76
N SER A 92 -6.47 37.85 -5.96
CA SER A 92 -7.19 36.67 -5.46
C SER A 92 -6.80 35.33 -6.10
N GLU A 93 -5.98 35.36 -7.15
CA GLU A 93 -5.61 34.17 -7.93
C GLU A 93 -4.27 33.54 -7.52
N ILE A 94 -3.48 34.20 -6.66
CA ILE A 94 -2.16 33.71 -6.23
C ILE A 94 -2.22 33.28 -4.77
N CYS A 95 -1.86 32.03 -4.51
CA CYS A 95 -1.71 31.48 -3.18
C CYS A 95 -0.22 31.35 -2.84
N ARG A 96 0.23 31.97 -1.74
CA ARG A 96 1.60 31.80 -1.23
C ARG A 96 1.58 30.80 -0.08
N MET A 97 2.54 29.89 -0.08
CA MET A 97 2.78 28.97 1.02
C MET A 97 4.22 29.05 1.50
N ASP A 98 4.38 29.19 2.80
CA ASP A 98 5.69 29.16 3.46
C ASP A 98 5.89 27.81 4.12
N LEU A 99 6.98 27.14 3.73
CA LEU A 99 7.39 25.84 4.24
C LEU A 99 8.53 26.01 5.24
N LYS A 100 8.46 25.26 6.32
CA LYS A 100 9.46 25.22 7.37
C LYS A 100 9.74 23.77 7.78
N GLU A 101 11.00 23.34 7.71
CA GLU A 101 11.47 22.09 8.32
C GLU A 101 12.02 22.38 9.72
N ARG A 102 11.60 21.57 10.69
CA ARG A 102 12.12 21.57 12.05
C ARG A 102 12.44 20.14 12.47
N SER A 103 13.62 19.91 13.04
CA SER A 103 13.92 18.64 13.72
C SER A 103 13.88 18.86 15.23
N LEU A 104 13.11 18.04 15.94
CA LEU A 104 13.05 18.09 17.41
C LEU A 104 14.43 17.71 17.98
N GLY A 105 15.16 18.70 18.52
CA GLY A 105 16.47 18.50 19.16
C GLY A 105 17.64 19.24 18.51
N THR A 106 17.46 19.86 17.34
CA THR A 106 18.46 20.73 16.72
C THR A 106 17.90 22.14 16.51
N GLU A 107 18.74 23.18 16.64
CA GLU A 107 18.37 24.58 16.33
C GLU A 107 18.37 24.88 14.82
N GLN A 108 18.63 23.89 13.98
CA GLN A 108 18.64 24.08 12.53
C GLN A 108 17.21 24.12 11.99
N GLU A 109 16.86 25.27 11.43
CA GLU A 109 15.57 25.54 10.80
C GLU A 109 15.81 25.90 9.34
N GLN A 110 15.08 25.26 8.43
CA GLN A 110 15.12 25.57 7.00
C GLN A 110 13.78 26.14 6.57
N ARG A 111 13.80 27.17 5.72
CA ARG A 111 12.60 27.84 5.21
C ARG A 111 12.62 27.90 3.70
N ALA A 112 11.43 27.94 3.11
CA ALA A 112 11.24 28.19 1.69
C ALA A 112 9.82 28.70 1.44
N SER A 113 9.64 29.48 0.39
CA SER A 113 8.33 29.97 -0.02
C SER A 113 8.00 29.53 -1.43
N VAL A 114 6.74 29.18 -1.67
CA VAL A 114 6.23 28.81 -2.98
C VAL A 114 4.99 29.64 -3.31
N ALA A 115 4.99 30.25 -4.49
CA ALA A 115 3.85 30.95 -5.05
C ALA A 115 3.14 30.03 -6.07
N VAL A 116 1.83 29.89 -5.93
CA VAL A 116 1.00 28.97 -6.72
C VAL A 116 -0.08 29.75 -7.45
N HIS A 117 -0.26 29.46 -8.74
CA HIS A 117 -1.30 30.07 -9.57
C HIS A 117 -1.89 29.07 -10.59
N PRO A 118 -3.20 29.13 -10.88
CA PRO A 118 -3.87 28.17 -11.76
C PRO A 118 -3.27 28.02 -13.17
N GLN A 119 -2.79 29.12 -13.77
CA GLN A 119 -2.29 29.12 -15.16
C GLN A 119 -0.81 28.71 -15.31
N TRP A 120 0.00 28.85 -14.26
CA TRP A 120 1.45 28.65 -14.35
C TRP A 120 2.04 27.74 -13.28
N GLY A 121 1.20 27.14 -12.44
CA GLY A 121 1.59 26.14 -11.44
C GLY A 121 2.30 26.74 -10.22
N ALA A 122 3.15 25.94 -9.59
CA ALA A 122 3.92 26.30 -8.41
C ALA A 122 5.33 26.81 -8.79
N ARG A 123 5.77 27.93 -8.19
CA ARG A 123 7.12 28.49 -8.36
C ARG A 123 7.75 28.83 -7.02
N TRP A 124 8.99 28.37 -6.81
CA TRP A 124 9.77 28.62 -5.61
C TRP A 124 10.41 30.00 -5.64
N GLU A 125 10.33 30.72 -4.51
CA GLU A 125 11.00 32.00 -4.29
C GLU A 125 12.39 31.73 -3.70
N SER A 126 13.44 32.41 -4.19
CA SER A 126 14.79 32.27 -3.62
C SER A 126 15.01 33.29 -2.49
N GLU A 127 15.78 32.89 -1.47
CA GLU A 127 16.17 33.73 -0.32
C GLU A 127 16.92 35.01 -0.71
N GLU A 128 17.47 35.11 -1.93
CA GLU A 128 18.27 36.25 -2.39
C GLU A 128 17.43 37.43 -2.92
N THR A 129 16.11 37.30 -3.01
CA THR A 129 15.24 38.31 -3.63
C THR A 129 14.07 38.75 -2.75
N ASP A 130 14.40 39.24 -1.55
CA ASP A 130 13.49 40.03 -0.71
C ASP A 130 12.95 41.29 -1.43
N SER A 131 13.57 41.67 -2.56
CA SER A 131 13.20 42.83 -3.38
C SER A 131 12.17 42.54 -4.49
N VAL A 132 11.84 41.28 -4.78
CA VAL A 132 10.94 40.94 -5.90
C VAL A 132 9.47 40.88 -5.45
N ALA A 133 9.20 40.72 -4.16
CA ALA A 133 7.84 40.57 -3.62
C ALA A 133 6.93 41.81 -3.84
N THR A 134 7.49 43.01 -3.97
CA THR A 134 6.74 44.27 -4.12
C THR A 134 6.47 44.72 -5.57
N GLU A 135 7.08 44.10 -6.59
CA GLU A 135 6.91 44.50 -8.01
C GLU A 135 6.14 43.46 -8.86
N TRP A 136 5.22 42.72 -8.25
CA TRP A 136 4.42 41.71 -8.95
C TRP A 136 3.28 42.17 -9.91
N PRO A 137 2.98 43.47 -10.13
CA PRO A 137 2.01 43.85 -11.16
C PRO A 137 2.57 44.00 -12.60
N GLU A 138 3.84 44.38 -12.80
CA GLU A 138 4.27 44.94 -14.10
C GLU A 138 5.05 44.01 -15.04
N ARG A 139 5.61 42.88 -14.58
CA ARG A 139 6.44 42.00 -15.43
C ARG A 139 5.67 40.93 -16.21
N ARG A 140 4.44 41.20 -16.66
CA ARG A 140 3.59 40.26 -17.42
C ARG A 140 4.18 39.78 -18.77
N LYS A 141 5.28 40.34 -19.28
CA LYS A 141 5.74 40.14 -20.68
C LYS A 141 6.95 39.24 -20.89
N GLU A 142 7.60 38.72 -19.84
CA GLU A 142 8.80 37.89 -20.00
C GLU A 142 8.63 36.42 -19.58
N PHE A 143 7.40 35.98 -19.31
CA PHE A 143 7.17 34.62 -18.83
C PHE A 143 7.08 33.63 -19.98
N ARG A 144 8.19 32.91 -20.21
CA ARG A 144 8.22 31.66 -21.00
C ARG A 144 7.59 30.51 -20.21
N ASN A 145 7.02 29.60 -20.99
CA ASN A 145 6.23 28.38 -20.75
C ASN A 145 6.19 27.71 -19.34
N PRO A 146 5.07 27.07 -18.92
CA PRO A 146 4.88 26.37 -17.64
C PRO A 146 5.66 25.05 -17.46
N THR A 147 6.47 24.67 -18.44
CA THR A 147 7.23 23.40 -18.47
C THR A 147 8.72 23.60 -18.17
N ASP A 148 9.12 24.66 -17.45
CA ASP A 148 10.54 24.87 -17.14
C ASP A 148 10.98 23.97 -15.98
N PRO A 149 11.81 22.93 -16.21
CA PRO A 149 12.34 22.04 -15.16
C PRO A 149 13.35 22.73 -14.23
N ARG A 150 13.51 24.06 -14.35
CA ARG A 150 14.50 24.88 -13.65
C ARG A 150 13.95 25.74 -12.53
N ALA A 151 12.66 25.63 -12.17
CA ALA A 151 12.22 26.12 -10.86
C ALA A 151 12.91 25.24 -9.80
N HIS A 152 14.03 25.71 -9.25
CA HIS A 152 14.82 24.96 -8.27
C HIS A 152 14.00 24.80 -7.00
N VAL A 153 13.27 23.69 -6.90
CA VAL A 153 12.74 23.19 -5.63
C VAL A 153 13.94 23.09 -4.68
N PRO A 154 13.92 23.75 -3.51
CA PRO A 154 15.03 23.68 -2.57
C PRO A 154 15.40 22.23 -2.28
N HIS A 155 16.70 21.92 -2.25
CA HIS A 155 17.17 20.55 -2.05
C HIS A 155 16.61 19.90 -0.78
N TRP A 156 16.41 20.69 0.28
CA TRP A 156 15.83 20.21 1.53
C TRP A 156 14.35 19.82 1.35
N VAL A 157 13.57 20.57 0.57
CA VAL A 157 12.18 20.24 0.25
C VAL A 157 12.10 18.95 -0.57
N GLN A 158 12.98 18.79 -1.57
CA GLN A 158 13.07 17.54 -2.33
C GLN A 158 13.41 16.36 -1.43
N ALA A 159 14.40 16.54 -0.54
CA ALA A 159 14.81 15.53 0.43
C ALA A 159 13.68 15.21 1.42
N TRP A 160 12.87 16.19 1.81
CA TRP A 160 11.70 15.98 2.66
C TRP A 160 10.64 15.12 1.98
N HIS A 161 10.29 15.45 0.74
CA HIS A 161 9.30 14.69 -0.02
C HIS A 161 9.75 13.26 -0.33
N GLN A 162 11.06 13.04 -0.46
CA GLN A 162 11.61 11.68 -0.50
C GLN A 162 11.27 10.88 0.76
N ARG A 163 11.16 11.52 1.92
CA ARG A 163 10.72 10.86 3.16
C ARG A 163 9.25 10.43 3.10
N LEU A 164 8.42 11.14 2.32
CA LEU A 164 6.99 10.87 2.11
C LEU A 164 6.68 10.00 0.88
N GLN A 165 7.68 9.51 0.14
CA GLN A 165 7.47 8.68 -1.07
C GLN A 165 6.69 7.38 -0.83
N ARG A 166 6.56 6.98 0.43
CA ARG A 166 5.77 5.82 0.88
C ARG A 166 4.35 6.18 1.28
N VAL A 167 3.86 7.37 0.97
CA VAL A 167 2.45 7.73 1.15
C VAL A 167 1.76 7.68 -0.21
N SER A 168 0.62 7.02 -0.29
CA SER A 168 -0.18 6.99 -1.51
C SER A 168 -1.66 6.91 -1.20
N MET A 169 -2.45 7.75 -1.85
CA MET A 169 -3.89 7.57 -1.90
C MET A 169 -4.27 6.54 -2.96
N LEU A 170 -5.11 5.58 -2.57
CA LEU A 170 -5.74 4.73 -3.58
C LEU A 170 -6.81 5.56 -4.31
N PRO A 171 -6.93 5.41 -5.65
CA PRO A 171 -7.90 6.15 -6.42
C PRO A 171 -9.29 5.98 -5.82
N SER A 172 -10.07 7.07 -5.77
CA SER A 172 -11.43 7.03 -5.26
C SER A 172 -12.15 5.83 -5.87
N VAL A 173 -12.58 4.92 -5.01
CA VAL A 173 -12.98 3.58 -5.44
C VAL A 173 -14.21 3.67 -6.35
N ARG A 174 -14.94 4.80 -6.35
CA ARG A 174 -16.02 5.14 -7.29
C ARG A 174 -15.57 4.93 -8.75
N LEU A 175 -15.94 3.78 -9.32
CA LEU A 175 -15.94 3.60 -10.77
C LEU A 175 -16.87 4.66 -11.37
N PRO A 176 -16.45 5.40 -12.41
CA PRO A 176 -17.32 6.37 -13.04
C PRO A 176 -18.54 5.64 -13.60
N VAL A 177 -19.70 5.85 -12.98
CA VAL A 177 -20.99 5.50 -13.56
C VAL A 177 -21.04 6.17 -14.93
N GLN A 178 -21.33 5.39 -15.98
CA GLN A 178 -21.47 5.86 -17.36
C GLN A 178 -22.27 7.17 -17.43
N SER A 179 -21.55 8.29 -17.42
CA SER A 179 -22.06 9.60 -17.78
C SER A 179 -21.11 10.13 -18.84
N SER A 180 -21.67 10.40 -20.01
CA SER A 180 -20.99 10.65 -21.27
C SER A 180 -20.07 11.89 -21.30
N MET A 181 -19.87 12.58 -20.18
CA MET A 181 -18.99 13.75 -20.08
C MET A 181 -17.56 13.43 -19.65
N TRP A 182 -17.30 12.29 -19.00
CA TRP A 182 -15.97 11.94 -18.48
C TRP A 182 -15.13 11.08 -19.46
N ALA A 183 -15.76 10.57 -20.53
CA ALA A 183 -15.08 9.81 -21.58
C ALA A 183 -14.15 10.68 -22.46
N GLU A 184 -14.34 12.01 -22.46
CA GLU A 184 -13.51 12.94 -23.25
C GLU A 184 -12.25 13.41 -22.50
N MET A 185 -12.14 13.15 -21.19
CA MET A 185 -10.94 13.44 -20.38
C MET A 185 -10.27 12.16 -19.86
N GLY A 186 -9.77 11.33 -20.79
CA GLY A 186 -8.68 10.38 -20.51
C GLY A 186 -8.92 9.29 -19.45
N GLY A 187 -10.16 9.02 -19.04
CA GLY A 187 -10.46 7.92 -18.12
C GLY A 187 -10.16 6.56 -18.76
N MET A 188 -9.33 5.75 -18.10
CA MET A 188 -9.10 4.34 -18.50
C MET A 188 -10.43 3.58 -18.46
N SER A 189 -10.71 2.75 -19.46
CA SER A 189 -11.93 1.92 -19.49
C SER A 189 -11.92 0.88 -18.35
N GLU A 190 -13.10 0.40 -17.95
CA GLU A 190 -13.25 -0.61 -16.87
C GLU A 190 -12.37 -1.86 -17.09
N GLY A 191 -12.29 -2.35 -18.34
CA GLY A 191 -11.41 -3.48 -18.70
C GLY A 191 -9.92 -3.20 -18.41
N SER A 192 -9.47 -1.95 -18.63
CA SER A 192 -8.08 -1.57 -18.40
C SER A 192 -7.66 -1.59 -16.92
N LYS A 193 -8.60 -1.38 -15.98
CA LYS A 193 -8.30 -1.40 -14.53
C LYS A 193 -8.09 -2.82 -14.03
N LEU A 194 -8.95 -3.75 -14.45
CA LEU A 194 -8.80 -5.16 -14.10
C LEU A 194 -7.56 -5.75 -14.74
N ASP A 195 -7.26 -5.39 -15.99
CA ASP A 195 -6.02 -5.81 -16.66
C ASP A 195 -4.77 -5.35 -15.88
N THR A 196 -4.78 -4.13 -15.32
CA THR A 196 -3.68 -3.63 -14.47
C THR A 196 -3.45 -4.54 -13.26
N VAL A 197 -4.52 -4.93 -12.56
CA VAL A 197 -4.43 -5.84 -11.40
C VAL A 197 -3.96 -7.23 -11.82
N ARG A 198 -4.46 -7.76 -12.94
CA ARG A 198 -3.98 -9.05 -13.46
C ARG A 198 -2.49 -9.02 -13.75
N GLU A 199 -2.02 -7.96 -14.40
CA GLU A 199 -0.61 -7.77 -14.69
C GLU A 199 0.23 -7.65 -13.41
N GLN A 200 -0.25 -6.94 -12.38
CA GLN A 200 0.45 -6.82 -11.10
C GLN A 200 0.58 -8.19 -10.39
N ILE A 201 -0.52 -8.96 -10.29
CA ILE A 201 -0.50 -10.31 -9.71
C ILE A 201 0.47 -11.19 -10.49
N GLN A 202 0.33 -11.21 -11.83
CA GLN A 202 1.18 -12.03 -12.69
C GLN A 202 2.66 -11.66 -12.57
N ARG A 203 2.99 -10.37 -12.53
CA ARG A 203 4.37 -9.90 -12.32
C ARG A 203 4.91 -10.34 -10.96
N SER A 204 4.12 -10.22 -9.89
CA SER A 204 4.51 -10.66 -8.55
C SER A 204 4.82 -12.16 -8.53
N VAL A 205 3.92 -12.98 -9.07
CA VAL A 205 4.09 -14.44 -9.13
C VAL A 205 5.30 -14.82 -9.97
N GLN A 206 5.44 -14.26 -11.18
CA GLN A 206 6.56 -14.56 -12.06
C GLN A 206 7.91 -14.14 -11.45
N GLN A 207 7.95 -13.04 -10.69
CA GLN A 207 9.17 -12.63 -10.01
C GLN A 207 9.54 -13.63 -8.91
N SER A 208 8.58 -14.01 -8.06
CA SER A 208 8.83 -15.02 -7.02
C SER A 208 9.21 -16.40 -7.58
N LEU A 209 8.64 -16.82 -8.71
CA LEU A 209 9.03 -18.05 -9.41
C LEU A 209 10.46 -17.98 -9.96
N LYS A 210 10.88 -16.81 -10.46
CA LYS A 210 12.28 -16.60 -10.91
C LYS A 210 13.24 -16.68 -9.73
N ASP A 211 12.90 -16.06 -8.61
CA ASP A 211 13.73 -16.05 -7.40
C ASP A 211 13.84 -17.48 -6.83
N TYR A 212 12.72 -18.21 -6.77
CA TYR A 212 12.69 -19.64 -6.43
C TYR A 212 13.62 -20.47 -7.32
N ALA A 213 13.56 -20.29 -8.65
CA ALA A 213 14.42 -21.02 -9.58
C ALA A 213 15.92 -20.65 -9.43
N GLN A 214 16.26 -19.47 -8.91
CA GLN A 214 17.64 -19.12 -8.55
C GLN A 214 18.07 -19.85 -7.28
N THR A 215 17.25 -19.80 -6.23
CA THR A 215 17.52 -20.47 -4.95
C THR A 215 17.65 -21.98 -5.10
N VAL A 216 16.80 -22.62 -5.91
CA VAL A 216 16.92 -24.06 -6.24
C VAL A 216 18.31 -24.38 -6.81
N ARG A 217 18.80 -23.59 -7.78
CA ARG A 217 20.11 -23.80 -8.40
C ARG A 217 21.26 -23.61 -7.43
N GLU A 218 21.16 -22.62 -6.54
CA GLU A 218 22.16 -22.38 -5.49
C GLU A 218 22.20 -23.53 -4.48
N HIS A 219 21.03 -23.98 -4.01
CA HIS A 219 20.93 -25.07 -3.05
C HIS A 219 21.39 -26.39 -3.66
N GLU A 220 21.06 -26.69 -4.93
CA GLU A 220 21.58 -27.89 -5.61
C GLU A 220 23.11 -27.89 -5.73
N ARG A 221 23.72 -26.73 -5.97
CA ARG A 221 25.19 -26.59 -6.03
C ARG A 221 25.83 -26.85 -4.66
N ASN A 222 25.19 -26.43 -3.58
CA ASN A 222 25.72 -26.53 -2.22
C ASN A 222 25.30 -27.81 -1.48
N LEU A 223 24.32 -28.56 -2.02
CA LEU A 223 23.76 -29.76 -1.40
C LEU A 223 24.82 -30.81 -1.05
N PRO A 224 25.79 -31.17 -1.93
CA PRO A 224 26.79 -32.17 -1.59
C PRO A 224 27.63 -31.79 -0.36
N GLN A 225 28.02 -30.51 -0.26
CA GLN A 225 28.79 -30.01 0.87
C GLN A 225 27.97 -30.01 2.16
N SER A 226 26.69 -29.62 2.07
CA SER A 226 25.77 -29.57 3.21
C SER A 226 25.49 -30.97 3.77
N LEU A 227 25.26 -31.96 2.89
CA LEU A 227 25.06 -33.36 3.29
C LEU A 227 26.33 -33.96 3.93
N LEU A 228 27.52 -33.64 3.41
CA LEU A 228 28.78 -34.08 4.01
C LEU A 228 28.98 -33.49 5.42
N GLN A 229 28.61 -32.23 5.62
CA GLN A 229 28.63 -31.60 6.96
C GLN A 229 27.64 -32.27 7.91
N ALA A 230 26.42 -32.57 7.46
CA ALA A 230 25.43 -33.27 8.25
C ALA A 230 25.89 -34.68 8.70
N LEU A 231 26.64 -35.39 7.85
CA LEU A 231 27.25 -36.67 8.20
C LEU A 231 28.30 -36.54 9.32
N GLN A 232 29.08 -35.45 9.31
CA GLN A 232 30.14 -35.20 10.29
C GLN A 232 29.61 -34.66 11.64
N GLY A 233 28.35 -34.21 11.69
CA GLY A 233 27.71 -33.71 12.90
C GLY A 233 27.57 -34.77 14.00
N GLN A 234 27.56 -34.33 15.26
CA GLN A 234 27.36 -35.19 16.43
C GLN A 234 25.95 -35.11 17.02
N GLU A 235 25.10 -34.21 16.50
CA GLU A 235 23.74 -34.00 16.98
C GLU A 235 22.84 -35.21 16.64
N GLU A 236 22.09 -35.70 17.62
CA GLU A 236 21.04 -36.69 17.37
C GLU A 236 19.74 -35.96 17.07
N VAL A 237 19.13 -36.29 15.93
CA VAL A 237 17.79 -35.80 15.57
C VAL A 237 16.78 -36.83 16.01
N SER A 238 15.82 -36.43 16.82
CA SER A 238 14.76 -37.31 17.30
C SER A 238 13.77 -37.67 16.18
N THR A 239 13.08 -38.79 16.33
CA THR A 239 12.02 -39.19 15.39
C THR A 239 10.82 -38.24 15.42
N GLU A 240 10.60 -37.56 16.54
CA GLU A 240 9.52 -36.56 16.68
C GLU A 240 9.86 -35.29 15.91
N GLU A 241 11.08 -34.76 16.03
CA GLU A 241 11.53 -33.59 15.26
C GLU A 241 11.46 -33.82 13.75
N LEU A 242 11.87 -34.99 13.27
CA LEU A 242 11.77 -35.34 11.86
C LEU A 242 10.30 -35.39 11.40
N ARG A 243 9.42 -35.97 12.22
CA ARG A 243 8.00 -36.04 11.91
C ARG A 243 7.39 -34.64 11.78
N ASP A 244 7.65 -33.76 12.73
CA ASP A 244 7.16 -32.38 12.71
C ASP A 244 7.70 -31.62 11.48
N LEU A 245 8.96 -31.85 11.12
CA LEU A 245 9.58 -31.27 9.92
C LEU A 245 8.90 -31.75 8.64
N PHE A 246 8.59 -33.04 8.54
CA PHE A 246 7.85 -33.61 7.41
C PHE A 246 6.44 -33.07 7.32
N GLU A 247 5.71 -33.02 8.43
CA GLU A 247 4.34 -32.47 8.48
C GLU A 247 4.32 -30.99 8.03
N ARG A 248 5.29 -30.19 8.47
CA ARG A 248 5.46 -28.79 8.02
C ARG A 248 5.76 -28.70 6.53
N LEU A 249 6.64 -29.56 6.02
CA LEU A 249 7.03 -29.55 4.61
C LEU A 249 5.85 -29.94 3.69
N GLN A 250 5.08 -30.95 4.08
CA GLN A 250 3.88 -31.36 3.34
C GLN A 250 2.80 -30.28 3.34
N GLU A 251 2.60 -29.60 4.48
CA GLU A 251 1.63 -28.50 4.56
C GLU A 251 2.02 -27.34 3.65
N GLN A 252 3.31 -26.97 3.61
CA GLN A 252 3.82 -25.94 2.70
C GLN A 252 3.70 -26.36 1.24
N GLU A 253 4.05 -27.60 0.90
CA GLU A 253 3.92 -28.11 -0.46
C GLU A 253 2.45 -28.07 -0.93
N ARG A 254 1.52 -28.58 -0.10
CA ARG A 254 0.09 -28.56 -0.41
C ARG A 254 -0.42 -27.15 -0.66
N CYS A 255 -0.04 -26.18 0.19
CA CYS A 255 -0.45 -24.79 0.00
C CYS A 255 0.06 -24.21 -1.34
N LEU A 256 1.29 -24.53 -1.74
CA LEU A 256 1.86 -24.06 -3.00
C LEU A 256 1.26 -24.77 -4.22
N GLU A 257 0.93 -26.05 -4.10
CA GLU A 257 0.24 -26.85 -5.12
C GLU A 257 -1.20 -26.36 -5.34
N GLU A 258 -1.94 -26.06 -4.28
CA GLU A 258 -3.29 -25.49 -4.34
C GLU A 258 -3.32 -24.18 -5.14
N LEU A 259 -2.25 -23.38 -5.02
CA LEU A 259 -2.06 -22.13 -5.76
C LEU A 259 -1.42 -22.31 -7.15
N GLN A 260 -1.15 -23.55 -7.55
CA GLN A 260 -0.47 -23.92 -8.81
C GLN A 260 0.93 -23.29 -8.99
N LEU A 261 1.60 -22.92 -7.90
CA LEU A 261 2.95 -22.34 -7.93
C LEU A 261 4.04 -23.39 -8.15
N ILE A 262 3.77 -24.63 -7.74
CA ILE A 262 4.66 -25.78 -7.95
C ILE A 262 3.88 -26.95 -8.57
N SER A 263 4.61 -27.91 -9.14
CA SER A 263 4.02 -29.15 -9.68
C SER A 263 3.76 -30.15 -8.55
N SER A 264 2.67 -30.92 -8.68
CA SER A 264 2.24 -31.88 -7.67
C SER A 264 3.25 -33.01 -7.44
N GLY A 265 3.50 -33.35 -6.17
CA GLY A 265 4.19 -34.59 -5.79
C GLY A 265 5.71 -34.52 -5.78
N THR A 266 6.30 -33.35 -5.46
CA THR A 266 7.76 -33.23 -5.32
C THR A 266 8.31 -33.90 -4.07
N THR A 267 7.51 -34.05 -3.00
CA THR A 267 7.97 -34.61 -1.72
C THR A 267 7.27 -35.89 -1.24
N GLU A 268 6.23 -36.36 -1.93
CA GLU A 268 5.48 -37.59 -1.58
C GLU A 268 6.38 -38.85 -1.47
N SER A 269 7.51 -38.86 -2.19
CA SER A 269 8.51 -39.93 -2.18
C SER A 269 9.43 -39.94 -0.95
N ILE A 270 9.42 -38.91 -0.09
CA ILE A 270 10.40 -38.78 1.00
C ILE A 270 9.90 -39.46 2.28
N LEU A 271 8.61 -39.75 2.43
CA LEU A 271 8.03 -40.37 3.63
C LEU A 271 8.60 -41.78 3.88
N PRO A 272 9.46 -41.99 4.88
CA PRO A 272 9.92 -43.32 5.19
C PRO A 272 8.96 -43.88 6.24
N THR A 273 8.12 -44.82 5.81
CA THR A 273 7.08 -45.41 6.65
C THR A 273 7.72 -46.30 7.72
N GLY A 274 7.86 -45.79 8.95
CA GLY A 274 8.04 -46.61 10.16
C GLY A 274 9.43 -47.21 10.42
N ALA A 275 10.53 -46.53 10.10
CA ALA A 275 11.88 -47.03 10.38
C ALA A 275 12.55 -46.32 11.56
N ASN A 276 13.21 -47.08 12.44
CA ASN A 276 14.23 -46.53 13.35
C ASN A 276 15.43 -46.08 12.51
N TYR A 277 15.56 -44.77 12.27
CA TYR A 277 16.72 -44.22 11.57
C TYR A 277 17.96 -44.29 12.46
N LEU A 278 19.11 -44.55 11.84
CA LEU A 278 20.39 -44.24 12.47
C LEU A 278 20.54 -42.72 12.60
N ALA A 279 21.29 -42.25 13.60
CA ALA A 279 21.50 -40.82 13.84
C ALA A 279 22.00 -40.07 12.59
N GLU A 280 22.88 -40.68 11.80
CA GLU A 280 23.39 -40.13 10.54
C GLU A 280 22.30 -40.00 9.46
N GLN A 281 21.39 -40.96 9.38
CA GLN A 281 20.27 -40.94 8.42
C GLN A 281 19.25 -39.86 8.78
N GLY A 282 18.98 -39.70 10.09
CA GLY A 282 18.13 -38.62 10.58
C GLY A 282 18.69 -37.24 10.23
N ARG A 283 19.99 -37.02 10.47
CA ARG A 283 20.67 -35.76 10.10
C ARG A 283 20.61 -35.46 8.60
N LEU A 284 20.84 -36.47 7.75
CA LEU A 284 20.75 -36.31 6.30
C LEU A 284 19.34 -35.90 5.84
N LEU A 285 18.31 -36.58 6.37
CA LEU A 285 16.92 -36.26 6.06
C LEU A 285 16.54 -34.85 6.54
N CYS A 286 16.96 -34.48 7.75
CA CYS A 286 16.74 -33.13 8.29
C CYS A 286 17.34 -32.06 7.38
N CYS A 287 18.63 -32.19 7.06
CA CYS A 287 19.33 -31.27 6.17
C CYS A 287 18.66 -31.17 4.79
N TYR A 288 18.18 -32.28 4.24
CA TYR A 288 17.48 -32.28 2.95
C TYR A 288 16.12 -31.58 3.02
N CYS A 289 15.31 -31.87 4.04
CA CYS A 289 14.01 -31.25 4.25
C CYS A 289 14.11 -29.75 4.54
N GLU A 290 15.08 -29.33 5.36
CA GLU A 290 15.37 -27.92 5.61
C GLU A 290 15.75 -27.19 4.31
N ASN A 291 16.59 -27.81 3.48
CA ASN A 291 16.93 -27.26 2.17
C ASN A 291 15.72 -27.08 1.25
N ILE A 292 14.69 -27.93 1.36
CA ILE A 292 13.44 -27.78 0.59
C ILE A 292 12.60 -26.65 1.17
N LEU A 293 12.44 -26.61 2.50
CA LEU A 293 11.68 -25.56 3.19
C LEU A 293 12.26 -24.16 2.92
N GLU A 294 13.59 -24.03 2.92
CA GLU A 294 14.25 -22.77 2.57
C GLU A 294 13.95 -22.32 1.12
N ARG A 295 13.83 -23.27 0.18
CA ARG A 295 13.39 -22.95 -1.19
C ARG A 295 11.94 -22.48 -1.18
N PHE A 296 11.04 -23.14 -0.46
CA PHE A 296 9.63 -22.73 -0.38
C PHE A 296 9.44 -21.36 0.27
N HIS A 297 10.32 -20.99 1.21
CA HIS A 297 10.29 -19.67 1.85
C HIS A 297 10.37 -18.51 0.84
N THR A 298 11.04 -18.68 -0.31
CA THR A 298 11.09 -17.63 -1.35
C THR A 298 9.74 -17.40 -2.04
N LEU A 299 8.87 -18.40 -2.07
CA LEU A 299 7.51 -18.31 -2.61
C LEU A 299 6.49 -17.91 -1.56
N GLN A 300 6.78 -18.12 -0.28
CA GLN A 300 5.82 -18.02 0.82
C GLN A 300 5.15 -16.64 0.90
N TYR A 301 5.91 -15.55 0.74
CA TYR A 301 5.35 -14.19 0.74
C TYR A 301 4.31 -13.99 -0.37
N CYS A 302 4.64 -14.40 -1.61
CA CYS A 302 3.71 -14.31 -2.73
C CYS A 302 2.53 -15.27 -2.58
N ALA A 303 2.77 -16.47 -2.04
CA ALA A 303 1.74 -17.48 -1.81
C ALA A 303 0.70 -17.00 -0.80
N HIS A 304 1.11 -16.41 0.32
CA HIS A 304 0.18 -15.86 1.31
C HIS A 304 -0.66 -14.71 0.73
N ARG A 305 -0.06 -13.80 -0.06
CA ARG A 305 -0.80 -12.71 -0.74
C ARG A 305 -1.84 -13.25 -1.71
N LEU A 306 -1.44 -14.25 -2.49
CA LEU A 306 -2.33 -14.87 -3.46
C LEU A 306 -3.46 -15.65 -2.79
N LYS A 307 -3.14 -16.43 -1.74
CA LYS A 307 -4.13 -17.15 -0.94
C LYS A 307 -5.16 -16.21 -0.34
N LEU A 308 -4.71 -15.13 0.31
CA LEU A 308 -5.61 -14.13 0.90
C LEU A 308 -6.57 -13.55 -0.14
N LEU A 309 -6.06 -13.17 -1.32
CA LEU A 309 -6.89 -12.67 -2.42
C LEU A 309 -7.91 -13.71 -2.88
N LEU A 310 -7.47 -14.93 -3.19
CA LEU A 310 -8.33 -15.97 -3.74
C LEU A 310 -9.39 -16.42 -2.73
N ASP A 311 -9.01 -16.65 -1.46
CA ASP A 311 -9.92 -17.06 -0.39
C ASP A 311 -10.99 -15.99 -0.16
N THR A 312 -10.60 -14.71 -0.11
CA THR A 312 -11.53 -13.59 0.05
C THR A 312 -12.51 -13.50 -1.13
N LEU A 313 -11.99 -13.54 -2.37
CA LEU A 313 -12.84 -13.47 -3.56
C LEU A 313 -13.79 -14.66 -3.65
N ASN A 314 -13.33 -15.87 -3.34
CA ASN A 314 -14.14 -17.08 -3.35
C ASN A 314 -15.20 -17.11 -2.24
N LEU A 315 -14.91 -16.49 -1.09
CA LEU A 315 -15.86 -16.35 0.01
C LEU A 315 -16.96 -15.33 -0.32
N TRP A 316 -16.57 -14.14 -0.80
CA TRP A 316 -17.49 -13.02 -0.99
C TRP A 316 -18.28 -13.10 -2.31
N LEU A 317 -17.70 -13.67 -3.37
CA LEU A 317 -18.32 -13.76 -4.69
C LEU A 317 -18.96 -15.13 -4.92
N HIS A 318 -20.16 -15.32 -4.38
CA HIS A 318 -20.88 -16.60 -4.47
C HIS A 318 -21.04 -17.12 -5.90
N ARG A 319 -20.91 -18.45 -6.05
CA ARG A 319 -20.99 -19.19 -7.34
C ARG A 319 -19.88 -18.85 -8.33
N LYS A 320 -18.90 -18.07 -7.92
CA LYS A 320 -17.70 -17.78 -8.69
C LYS A 320 -16.52 -18.45 -8.00
N HIS A 321 -15.61 -18.92 -8.81
CA HIS A 321 -14.39 -19.56 -8.35
C HIS A 321 -13.21 -18.91 -9.07
N PHE A 322 -12.42 -18.19 -8.30
CA PHE A 322 -11.16 -17.58 -8.69
C PHE A 322 -10.03 -18.54 -8.41
N GLN A 323 -9.15 -18.66 -9.39
CA GLN A 323 -7.92 -19.44 -9.31
C GLN A 323 -6.85 -18.75 -10.17
N THR A 324 -5.60 -19.14 -9.98
CA THR A 324 -4.51 -18.76 -10.89
C THR A 324 -4.04 -19.96 -11.70
N ASP A 325 -3.48 -19.68 -12.86
CA ASP A 325 -2.65 -20.65 -13.57
C ASP A 325 -1.22 -20.67 -13.03
N SER A 326 -0.36 -21.54 -13.57
CA SER A 326 1.05 -21.65 -13.20
C SER A 326 1.90 -20.41 -13.56
N THR A 327 1.34 -19.45 -14.30
CA THR A 327 2.00 -18.17 -14.61
C THR A 327 1.56 -17.05 -13.68
N GLY A 328 0.58 -17.29 -12.81
CA GLY A 328 -0.05 -16.29 -11.95
C GLY A 328 -1.15 -15.49 -12.63
N GLN A 329 -1.65 -15.94 -13.79
CA GLN A 329 -2.77 -15.29 -14.45
C GLN A 329 -4.07 -15.62 -13.71
N LEU A 330 -4.77 -14.58 -13.24
CA LEU A 330 -6.07 -14.71 -12.59
C LEU A 330 -7.13 -15.18 -13.59
N GLU A 331 -7.80 -16.29 -13.25
CA GLU A 331 -8.90 -16.90 -13.98
C GLU A 331 -10.18 -16.91 -13.13
N LEU A 332 -11.31 -16.70 -13.78
CA LEU A 332 -12.64 -16.79 -13.18
C LEU A 332 -13.42 -17.96 -13.80
N ARG A 333 -13.92 -18.86 -12.96
CA ARG A 333 -14.82 -19.95 -13.34
C ARG A 333 -16.15 -19.81 -12.61
N VAL A 334 -17.21 -20.33 -13.22
CA VAL A 334 -18.55 -20.31 -12.63
C VAL A 334 -18.88 -21.71 -12.13
N MET A 335 -19.32 -21.80 -10.87
CA MET A 335 -19.84 -23.05 -10.32
C MET A 335 -21.28 -23.27 -10.78
N ASP A 336 -21.57 -24.48 -11.23
CA ASP A 336 -22.92 -24.86 -11.59
C ASP A 336 -23.79 -25.26 -10.37
N ARG A 337 -25.03 -25.67 -10.63
CA ARG A 337 -25.97 -26.05 -9.56
C ARG A 337 -25.55 -27.33 -8.82
N ASN A 338 -24.69 -28.14 -9.41
CA ASN A 338 -24.17 -29.37 -8.84
C ASN A 338 -22.81 -29.17 -8.16
N GLY A 339 -22.26 -27.94 -8.19
CA GLY A 339 -20.94 -27.60 -7.66
C GLY A 339 -19.79 -27.87 -8.63
N GLU A 340 -20.08 -28.22 -9.89
CA GLU A 340 -19.04 -28.44 -10.90
C GLU A 340 -18.60 -27.12 -11.54
N LEU A 341 -17.28 -26.99 -11.76
CA LEU A 341 -16.68 -25.82 -12.40
C LEU A 341 -16.95 -25.83 -13.91
N ARG A 342 -17.59 -24.77 -14.40
CA ARG A 342 -17.84 -24.55 -15.84
C ARG A 342 -16.70 -23.80 -16.51
N GLN A 343 -16.91 -23.51 -17.80
CA GLN A 343 -16.02 -22.72 -18.64
C GLN A 343 -15.55 -21.42 -17.97
N SER A 344 -14.32 -21.04 -18.28
CA SER A 344 -13.73 -19.76 -17.88
C SER A 344 -14.56 -18.59 -18.41
N LEU A 345 -14.69 -17.54 -17.59
CA LEU A 345 -15.42 -16.32 -17.88
C LEU A 345 -14.45 -15.13 -17.85
N SER A 346 -14.63 -14.16 -18.75
CA SER A 346 -13.88 -12.90 -18.64
C SER A 346 -14.24 -12.17 -17.35
N LEU A 347 -13.26 -11.53 -16.73
CA LEU A 347 -13.46 -10.69 -15.55
C LEU A 347 -14.37 -9.48 -15.86
N ASP A 348 -14.44 -9.04 -17.12
CA ASP A 348 -15.36 -7.97 -17.56
C ASP A 348 -16.84 -8.37 -17.44
N LYS A 349 -17.14 -9.65 -17.20
CA LYS A 349 -18.50 -10.15 -16.99
C LYS A 349 -18.93 -10.12 -15.53
N LEU A 350 -18.04 -9.74 -14.61
CA LEU A 350 -18.39 -9.39 -13.24
C LEU A 350 -19.29 -8.15 -13.24
N SER A 351 -20.17 -8.02 -12.25
CA SER A 351 -20.91 -6.76 -12.04
C SER A 351 -19.95 -5.67 -11.59
N SER A 352 -20.31 -4.40 -11.78
CA SER A 352 -19.43 -3.25 -11.48
C SER A 352 -18.91 -3.28 -10.03
N GLY A 353 -19.76 -3.58 -9.04
CA GLY A 353 -19.32 -3.70 -7.64
C GLY A 353 -18.33 -4.85 -7.39
N GLU A 354 -18.46 -5.96 -8.11
CA GLU A 354 -17.52 -7.08 -7.99
C GLU A 354 -16.20 -6.79 -8.70
N GLN A 355 -16.23 -6.11 -9.85
CA GLN A 355 -15.02 -5.63 -10.52
C GLN A 355 -14.25 -4.67 -9.62
N GLN A 356 -14.97 -3.78 -8.95
CA GLN A 356 -14.44 -2.80 -8.02
C GLN A 356 -13.82 -3.45 -6.80
N LEU A 357 -14.45 -4.50 -6.26
CA LEU A 357 -13.88 -5.33 -5.20
C LEU A 357 -12.56 -5.99 -5.65
N VAL A 358 -12.56 -6.68 -6.80
CA VAL A 358 -11.36 -7.33 -7.34
C VAL A 358 -10.24 -6.31 -7.55
N TYR A 359 -10.59 -5.13 -8.07
CA TYR A 359 -9.65 -4.04 -8.28
C TYR A 359 -9.05 -3.53 -6.96
N LEU A 360 -9.90 -3.22 -5.97
CA LEU A 360 -9.49 -2.72 -4.66
C LEU A 360 -8.59 -3.71 -3.93
N LEU A 361 -9.00 -4.99 -3.85
CA LEU A 361 -8.20 -6.04 -3.22
C LEU A 361 -6.89 -6.28 -3.96
N GLY A 362 -6.93 -6.23 -5.30
CA GLY A 362 -5.74 -6.31 -6.14
C GLY A 362 -4.71 -5.24 -5.78
N LEU A 363 -5.13 -3.98 -5.69
CA LEU A 363 -4.23 -2.89 -5.32
C LEU A 363 -3.73 -3.00 -3.88
N LEU A 364 -4.63 -3.24 -2.92
CA LEU A 364 -4.27 -3.34 -1.51
C LEU A 364 -3.30 -4.49 -1.24
N ILE A 365 -3.53 -5.65 -1.86
CA ILE A 365 -2.70 -6.83 -1.65
C ILE A 365 -1.43 -6.76 -2.48
N PHE A 366 -1.49 -6.40 -3.77
CA PHE A 366 -0.40 -6.57 -4.73
C PHE A 366 0.40 -5.29 -5.05
N ASP A 367 -0.17 -4.10 -4.89
CA ASP A 367 0.47 -2.81 -5.24
C ASP A 367 1.04 -2.05 -4.03
N THR A 368 0.84 -2.58 -2.83
CA THR A 368 1.40 -2.00 -1.60
C THR A 368 2.82 -2.50 -1.32
N GLN A 369 3.62 -1.61 -0.72
CA GLN A 369 5.01 -1.81 -0.36
C GLN A 369 5.17 -1.82 1.17
N PRO A 370 6.22 -2.49 1.67
CA PRO A 370 6.56 -2.42 3.09
C PRO A 370 6.77 -0.98 3.57
N LYS A 371 6.17 -0.68 4.73
CA LYS A 371 6.13 0.59 5.44
C LYS A 371 5.45 1.71 4.66
N GLN A 372 4.57 1.37 3.72
CA GLN A 372 3.73 2.34 3.01
C GLN A 372 2.55 2.77 3.87
N LEU A 373 2.19 4.06 3.83
CA LEU A 373 0.92 4.58 4.33
C LEU A 373 -0.05 4.69 3.16
N VAL A 374 -1.09 3.87 3.20
CA VAL A 374 -2.16 3.83 2.20
C VAL A 374 -3.34 4.64 2.68
N LEU A 375 -3.78 5.61 1.87
CA LEU A 375 -4.95 6.44 2.17
C LEU A 375 -6.18 5.89 1.45
N LEU A 376 -7.25 5.62 2.20
CA LEU A 376 -8.54 5.14 1.70
C LEU A 376 -9.65 6.13 2.02
N ASP A 377 -10.39 6.55 1.00
CA ASP A 377 -11.54 7.45 1.17
C ASP A 377 -12.85 6.71 0.82
N GLU A 378 -13.76 6.65 1.80
CA GLU A 378 -15.10 6.05 1.69
C GLU A 378 -15.13 4.67 0.99
N PRO A 379 -14.31 3.69 1.43
CA PRO A 379 -14.27 2.37 0.78
C PRO A 379 -15.63 1.65 0.84
N GLU A 380 -16.48 1.95 1.82
CA GLU A 380 -17.81 1.37 2.00
C GLU A 380 -18.76 1.61 0.82
N LEU A 381 -18.59 2.71 0.07
CA LEU A 381 -19.47 3.06 -1.05
C LEU A 381 -19.39 2.06 -2.20
N SER A 382 -18.34 1.25 -2.20
CA SER A 382 -17.96 0.32 -3.25
C SER A 382 -18.26 -1.13 -2.87
N LEU A 383 -18.58 -1.36 -1.59
CA LEU A 383 -18.71 -2.68 -1.01
C LEU A 383 -20.18 -3.03 -0.83
N HIS A 384 -20.52 -4.29 -1.13
CA HIS A 384 -21.83 -4.81 -0.77
C HIS A 384 -21.99 -4.78 0.76
N PRO A 385 -23.15 -4.37 1.31
CA PRO A 385 -23.34 -4.26 2.76
C PRO A 385 -22.95 -5.52 3.56
N ALA A 386 -23.22 -6.70 2.99
CA ALA A 386 -22.88 -7.99 3.59
C ALA A 386 -21.38 -8.26 3.78
N TRP A 387 -20.48 -7.47 3.17
CA TRP A 387 -19.03 -7.61 3.30
C TRP A 387 -18.42 -6.56 4.24
N GLN A 388 -19.18 -5.55 4.66
CA GLN A 388 -18.65 -4.44 5.45
C GLN A 388 -18.16 -4.91 6.83
N ASP A 389 -18.84 -5.88 7.43
CA ASP A 389 -18.49 -6.43 8.74
C ASP A 389 -17.14 -7.19 8.70
N ASP A 390 -16.83 -7.85 7.58
CA ASP A 390 -15.59 -8.62 7.39
C ASP A 390 -14.44 -7.78 6.78
N PHE A 391 -14.72 -6.53 6.36
CA PHE A 391 -13.75 -5.73 5.62
C PHE A 391 -12.63 -5.18 6.50
N LEU A 392 -12.92 -4.72 7.72
CA LEU A 392 -11.89 -4.23 8.63
C LEU A 392 -10.92 -5.35 9.07
N PRO A 393 -11.38 -6.56 9.48
CA PRO A 393 -10.50 -7.69 9.73
C PRO A 393 -9.62 -8.06 8.53
N LEU A 394 -10.18 -8.02 7.31
CA LEU A 394 -9.42 -8.25 6.09
C LEU A 394 -8.32 -7.19 5.90
N LEU A 395 -8.62 -5.90 6.11
CA LEU A 395 -7.63 -4.83 6.03
C LEU A 395 -6.50 -5.01 7.03
N GLN A 396 -6.79 -5.48 8.25
CA GLN A 396 -5.77 -5.78 9.27
C GLN A 396 -4.83 -6.88 8.77
N GLN A 397 -5.38 -7.97 8.24
CA GLN A 397 -4.59 -9.06 7.65
C GLN A 397 -3.71 -8.57 6.48
N ILE A 398 -4.23 -7.69 5.63
CA ILE A 398 -3.46 -7.10 4.52
C ILE A 398 -2.31 -6.24 5.07
N CYS A 399 -2.56 -5.41 6.09
CA CYS A 399 -1.54 -4.56 6.69
C CYS A 399 -0.41 -5.39 7.32
N GLU A 400 -0.76 -6.44 8.05
CA GLU A 400 0.21 -7.38 8.64
C GLU A 400 1.02 -8.10 7.57
N LEU A 401 0.36 -8.58 6.52
CA LEU A 401 0.99 -9.34 5.45
C LEU A 401 1.98 -8.48 4.66
N ASN A 402 1.63 -7.24 4.35
CA ASN A 402 2.44 -6.34 3.53
C ASN A 402 3.34 -5.40 4.35
N ASP A 403 3.33 -5.49 5.68
CA ASP A 403 4.00 -4.55 6.60
C ASP A 403 3.64 -3.09 6.27
N CYS A 404 2.36 -2.78 6.05
CA CYS A 404 1.91 -1.44 5.67
C CYS A 404 0.93 -0.83 6.68
N TYR A 405 0.69 0.47 6.54
CA TYR A 405 -0.20 1.27 7.38
C TYR A 405 -1.37 1.76 6.55
N LEU A 406 -2.53 1.91 7.18
CA LEU A 406 -3.74 2.38 6.53
C LEU A 406 -4.31 3.59 7.27
N LEU A 407 -4.61 4.67 6.55
CA LEU A 407 -5.44 5.76 7.04
C LEU A 407 -6.72 5.80 6.21
N MET A 408 -7.85 5.55 6.87
CA MET A 408 -9.14 5.41 6.20
C MET A 408 -10.11 6.49 6.69
N ALA A 409 -10.77 7.20 5.76
CA ALA A 409 -11.91 8.04 6.06
C ALA A 409 -13.21 7.26 5.78
N THR A 410 -14.11 7.21 6.75
CA THR A 410 -15.42 6.55 6.56
C THR A 410 -16.55 7.31 7.25
N HIS A 411 -17.75 7.15 6.71
CA HIS A 411 -18.99 7.61 7.32
C HIS A 411 -19.82 6.47 7.94
N SER A 412 -19.37 5.23 7.80
CA SER A 412 -20.11 4.04 8.20
C SER A 412 -19.63 3.51 9.55
N PRO A 413 -20.43 3.63 10.62
CA PRO A 413 -20.13 2.99 11.90
C PRO A 413 -20.07 1.46 11.77
N SER A 414 -20.81 0.87 10.83
CA SER A 414 -20.80 -0.57 10.58
C SER A 414 -19.43 -1.10 10.15
N LEU A 415 -18.64 -0.28 9.45
CA LEU A 415 -17.28 -0.65 9.04
C LEU A 415 -16.29 -0.64 10.22
N VAL A 416 -16.56 0.19 11.23
CA VAL A 416 -15.74 0.28 12.45
C VAL A 416 -16.01 -0.89 13.39
N GLY A 417 -17.26 -1.38 13.44
CA GLY A 417 -17.64 -2.46 14.34
C GLY A 417 -17.37 -2.11 15.81
N ASP A 418 -16.67 -3.00 16.51
CA ASP A 418 -16.31 -2.86 17.92
C ASP A 418 -14.94 -2.18 18.15
N ASP A 419 -14.15 -1.96 17.09
CA ASP A 419 -12.77 -1.47 17.16
C ASP A 419 -12.65 0.06 17.28
N TRP A 420 -13.38 0.67 18.21
CA TRP A 420 -13.37 2.13 18.40
C TRP A 420 -12.02 2.69 18.89
N ASN A 421 -11.13 1.83 19.37
CA ASN A 421 -9.79 2.24 19.82
C ASN A 421 -8.92 2.80 18.69
N ILE A 422 -9.18 2.40 17.43
CA ILE A 422 -8.41 2.84 16.26
C ILE A 422 -9.05 4.04 15.53
N VAL A 423 -10.16 4.55 16.07
CA VAL A 423 -10.94 5.66 15.50
C VAL A 423 -10.47 7.00 16.05
N CYS A 424 -10.45 8.00 15.19
CA CYS A 424 -10.31 9.41 15.51
C CYS A 424 -11.55 10.16 15.00
N GLU A 425 -12.44 10.51 15.93
CA GLU A 425 -13.65 11.29 15.63
C GLU A 425 -13.29 12.77 15.50
N LEU A 426 -13.49 13.34 14.31
CA LEU A 426 -13.17 14.75 14.06
C LEU A 426 -14.13 15.70 14.77
N ALA A 427 -15.39 15.28 14.96
CA ALA A 427 -16.40 16.12 15.63
C ALA A 427 -15.98 16.46 17.07
N ASP A 428 -15.39 15.50 17.79
CA ASP A 428 -14.91 15.67 19.17
C ASP A 428 -13.82 16.74 19.31
N GLN A 429 -13.09 17.04 18.22
CA GLN A 429 -12.01 18.04 18.23
C GLN A 429 -12.51 19.47 17.95
N VAL A 430 -13.73 19.61 17.44
CA VAL A 430 -14.33 20.89 17.04
C VAL A 430 -15.32 21.41 18.08
N GLU A 431 -15.97 20.50 18.80
CA GLU A 431 -16.99 20.84 19.80
C GLU A 431 -16.41 21.12 21.21
N ASN A 432 -15.10 20.92 21.38
CA ASN A 432 -14.32 21.28 22.58
C ASN A 432 -13.58 22.60 22.38
#